data_AF-X0ZQQ2-F1
#
_entry.id   AF-X0ZQQ2-F1
#
_cell.length_a   1.000
_cell.length_b   1.000
_cell.length_c   1.000
_cell.angle_alpha   90.00
_cell.angle_beta   90.00
_cell.angle_gamma   90.00
#
_symmetry.space_group_name_H-M   'P 1'
#
loop_
_entity.id
_entity.type
_entity.pdbx_description
1 polymer ?
#
loop_
_entity_poly.entity_id
_entity_poly.type
_entity_poly.pdbx_seq_one_letter_code
_entity_poly.pdbx_strand_id
1 'polypeptide(L)'
;KHYKVKIPFLKETVKILKELNLSWGNEPIHDKQYIGEKRSNLNKNFSKDSYLRGAFLVNGFVNDPEKMYHLEISINDEGEANFIHTLFDYYGLNSRVSFWKKKWVVYLKRGDSIFEFLRLIGLQNALLYFQDIRARKDVLNTVNRLVNCETANLDKIVLSAAKQLHDIDVIEKKIGLQHISPRLLLVAGVRKNLPYSSLQELVEEVDFKITKSGIYHRLKKISQIAESL
;
A
#
# COMPACT_ATOMS: atom_id res chain seq x y z
N LYS A 1 -19.55 8.99 -4.62
CA LYS A 1 -20.31 7.79 -5.04
C LYS A 1 -20.55 6.96 -3.78
N HIS A 2 -21.80 6.80 -3.36
CA HIS A 2 -22.15 5.91 -2.24
C HIS A 2 -22.40 4.52 -2.83
N TYR A 3 -21.70 3.50 -2.37
CA TYR A 3 -21.93 2.12 -2.82
C TYR A 3 -22.95 1.47 -1.89
N LYS A 4 -24.03 0.91 -2.45
CA LYS A 4 -24.99 0.09 -1.71
C LYS A 4 -24.46 -1.34 -1.65
N VAL A 5 -24.16 -1.83 -0.45
CA VAL A 5 -23.79 -3.22 -0.23
C VAL A 5 -25.06 -4.02 0.03
N LYS A 6 -25.39 -4.97 -0.85
CA LYS A 6 -26.54 -5.85 -0.68
C LYS A 6 -26.10 -7.11 0.06
N ILE A 7 -26.59 -7.28 1.28
CA ILE A 7 -26.32 -8.44 2.11
C ILE A 7 -27.42 -9.50 1.87
N PRO A 8 -27.08 -10.74 1.48
CA PRO A 8 -28.08 -11.76 1.17
C PRO A 8 -28.83 -12.21 2.42
N PHE A 9 -30.16 -12.23 2.39
CA PHE A 9 -30.97 -12.74 3.49
C PHE A 9 -30.78 -14.25 3.64
N LEU A 10 -30.22 -14.69 4.77
CA LEU A 10 -30.24 -16.11 5.15
C LEU A 10 -31.52 -16.40 5.93
N LYS A 11 -32.05 -17.62 5.83
CA LYS A 11 -33.26 -18.03 6.57
C LYS A 11 -33.07 -17.87 8.08
N GLU A 12 -31.85 -18.07 8.60
CA GLU A 12 -31.58 -17.83 10.03
C GLU A 12 -31.67 -16.34 10.41
N THR A 13 -31.43 -15.41 9.49
CA THR A 13 -31.47 -13.96 9.76
C THR A 13 -32.86 -13.50 10.18
N VAL A 14 -33.92 -14.05 9.56
CA VAL A 14 -35.32 -13.73 9.92
C VAL A 14 -35.66 -14.21 11.33
N LYS A 15 -35.12 -15.37 11.74
CA LYS A 15 -35.36 -15.93 13.07
C LYS A 15 -34.70 -15.08 14.15
N ILE A 16 -33.46 -14.64 13.92
CA ILE A 16 -32.71 -13.78 14.84
C ILE A 16 -33.37 -12.40 14.96
N LEU A 17 -33.82 -11.80 13.84
CA LEU A 17 -34.50 -10.50 13.86
C LEU A 17 -35.81 -10.56 14.68
N LYS A 18 -36.58 -11.65 14.56
CA LYS A 18 -37.78 -11.88 15.38
C LYS A 18 -37.46 -12.10 16.85
N GLU A 19 -36.44 -12.89 17.17
CA GLU A 19 -36.03 -13.17 18.56
C GLU A 19 -35.48 -11.93 19.28
N LEU A 20 -34.89 -10.99 18.53
CA LEU A 20 -34.33 -9.73 19.04
C LEU A 20 -35.27 -8.52 18.92
N ASN A 21 -36.52 -8.71 18.47
CA ASN A 21 -37.52 -7.65 18.29
C ASN A 21 -37.05 -6.50 17.35
N LEU A 22 -36.25 -6.81 16.32
CA LEU A 22 -35.75 -5.85 15.34
C LEU A 22 -36.64 -5.87 14.08
N SER A 23 -37.23 -4.73 13.71
CA SER A 23 -38.08 -4.62 12.52
C SER A 23 -37.27 -4.50 11.23
N TRP A 24 -37.80 -5.11 10.16
CA TRP A 24 -37.36 -4.91 8.78
C TRP A 24 -38.58 -4.54 7.94
N GLY A 25 -38.59 -3.35 7.33
CA GLY A 25 -39.73 -2.83 6.57
C GLY A 25 -40.67 -1.94 7.39
N ASN A 26 -41.51 -1.18 6.70
CA ASN A 26 -42.38 -0.12 7.25
C ASN A 26 -43.59 -0.64 8.06
N GLU A 27 -43.41 -1.62 8.95
CA GLU A 27 -44.46 -1.99 9.90
C GLU A 27 -44.05 -1.56 11.32
N PRO A 28 -44.92 -0.82 12.05
CA PRO A 28 -44.62 -0.35 13.39
C PRO A 28 -44.83 -1.47 14.41
N ILE A 29 -43.85 -1.67 15.30
CA ILE A 29 -43.98 -2.57 16.44
C ILE A 29 -44.45 -1.76 17.65
N HIS A 30 -45.64 -2.08 18.15
CA HIS A 30 -46.08 -1.72 19.50
C HIS A 30 -45.29 -2.54 20.52
N ASP A 31 -44.90 -1.90 21.62
CA ASP A 31 -44.13 -2.39 22.78
C ASP A 31 -42.60 -2.47 22.65
N LYS A 32 -41.94 -1.38 23.06
CA LYS A 32 -40.55 -1.35 23.50
C LYS A 32 -40.43 -1.99 24.88
N GLN A 33 -40.22 -3.30 24.94
CA GLN A 33 -39.68 -3.93 26.16
C GLN A 33 -38.15 -3.81 26.16
N TYR A 34 -37.61 -3.24 27.24
CA TYR A 34 -36.19 -3.01 27.47
C TYR A 34 -35.38 -4.32 27.40
N ILE A 35 -34.26 -4.29 26.66
CA ILE A 35 -33.32 -5.42 26.40
C ILE A 35 -32.44 -5.72 27.64
N GLY A 36 -33.01 -5.64 28.84
CA GLY A 36 -32.29 -5.89 30.10
C GLY A 36 -32.23 -7.37 30.47
N GLU A 37 -33.32 -8.11 30.28
CA GLU A 37 -33.51 -9.40 30.98
C GLU A 37 -33.32 -10.67 30.13
N LYS A 38 -33.03 -10.56 28.82
CA LYS A 38 -32.87 -11.72 27.92
C LYS A 38 -31.42 -12.13 27.61
N ARG A 39 -30.43 -11.60 28.31
CA ARG A 39 -29.02 -12.00 28.10
C ARG A 39 -28.71 -13.45 28.54
N SER A 40 -29.53 -14.05 29.40
CA SER A 40 -29.34 -15.40 29.94
C SER A 40 -29.66 -16.54 28.96
N ASN A 41 -30.41 -16.29 27.88
CA ASN A 41 -30.82 -17.33 26.92
C ASN A 41 -30.01 -17.38 25.61
N LEU A 42 -29.00 -16.51 25.46
CA LEU A 42 -28.15 -16.46 24.25
C LEU A 42 -27.16 -17.63 24.14
N ASN A 43 -26.90 -18.36 25.22
CA ASN A 43 -25.77 -19.31 25.30
C ASN A 43 -25.87 -20.56 24.42
N LYS A 44 -27.02 -20.91 23.85
CA LYS A 44 -27.13 -22.06 22.92
C LYS A 44 -27.21 -21.71 21.43
N ASN A 45 -27.56 -20.47 21.07
CA ASN A 45 -27.79 -20.05 19.67
C ASN A 45 -27.02 -18.77 19.25
N PHE A 46 -26.15 -18.22 20.10
CA PHE A 46 -25.39 -17.02 19.75
C PHE A 46 -24.30 -17.31 18.71
N SER A 47 -24.51 -16.85 17.48
CA SER A 47 -23.48 -16.78 16.45
C SER A 47 -22.81 -15.41 16.47
N LYS A 48 -21.50 -15.40 16.77
CA LYS A 48 -20.65 -14.21 16.73
C LYS A 48 -20.70 -13.55 15.34
N ASP A 49 -20.69 -14.37 14.28
CA ASP A 49 -20.75 -13.92 12.88
C ASP A 49 -22.06 -13.20 12.59
N SER A 50 -23.18 -13.81 13.01
CA SER A 50 -24.51 -13.22 12.84
C SER A 50 -24.66 -11.91 13.61
N TYR A 51 -24.11 -11.83 14.82
CA TYR A 51 -24.11 -10.59 15.61
C TYR A 51 -23.31 -9.48 14.92
N LEU A 52 -22.07 -9.76 14.52
CA LEU A 52 -21.23 -8.79 13.81
C LEU A 52 -21.84 -8.33 12.49
N ARG A 53 -22.47 -9.25 11.74
CA ARG A 53 -23.22 -8.94 10.52
C ARG A 53 -24.39 -8.01 10.80
N GLY A 54 -25.14 -8.27 11.86
CA GLY A 54 -26.25 -7.42 12.31
C GLY A 54 -25.76 -6.02 12.71
N ALA A 55 -24.70 -5.95 13.52
CA ALA A 55 -24.11 -4.69 13.94
C ALA A 55 -23.63 -3.84 12.74
N PHE A 56 -22.99 -4.48 11.75
CA PHE A 56 -22.57 -3.81 10.52
C PHE A 56 -23.75 -3.39 9.63
N LEU A 57 -24.85 -4.16 9.59
CA LEU A 57 -26.05 -3.77 8.85
C LEU A 57 -26.70 -2.49 9.39
N VAL A 58 -26.72 -2.34 10.72
CA VAL A 58 -27.41 -1.22 11.37
C VAL A 58 -26.56 0.05 11.36
N ASN A 59 -25.28 -0.07 11.74
CA ASN A 59 -24.41 1.10 11.93
C ASN A 59 -23.01 0.95 11.30
N GLY A 60 -22.85 0.00 10.38
CA GLY A 60 -21.59 -0.25 9.71
C GLY A 60 -21.36 0.68 8.51
N PHE A 61 -20.10 0.98 8.29
CA PHE A 61 -19.64 1.73 7.13
C PHE A 61 -18.30 1.20 6.66
N VAL A 62 -18.09 1.15 5.35
CA VAL A 62 -16.80 0.81 4.73
C VAL A 62 -16.49 1.82 3.64
N ASN A 63 -15.28 2.36 3.66
CA ASN A 63 -14.80 3.26 2.62
C ASN A 63 -14.47 2.49 1.34
N ASP A 64 -14.47 3.22 0.22
CA ASP A 64 -13.95 2.71 -1.03
C ASP A 64 -12.45 2.36 -0.87
N PRO A 65 -12.06 1.07 -1.02
CA PRO A 65 -10.67 0.65 -0.88
C PRO A 65 -9.75 1.30 -1.91
N GLU A 66 -10.27 1.87 -3.00
CA GLU A 66 -9.49 2.67 -3.93
C GLU A 66 -8.90 3.91 -3.25
N LYS A 67 -9.67 4.55 -2.35
CA LYS A 67 -9.25 5.75 -1.62
C LYS A 67 -8.50 5.41 -0.34
N MET A 68 -9.16 4.71 0.58
CA MET A 68 -8.62 4.46 1.92
C MET A 68 -9.23 3.19 2.51
N TYR A 69 -8.39 2.38 3.15
CA TYR A 69 -8.84 1.29 3.99
C TYR A 69 -9.40 1.84 5.31
N HIS A 70 -10.72 1.75 5.43
CA HIS A 70 -11.44 2.08 6.65
C HIS A 70 -12.77 1.35 6.68
N LEU A 71 -13.01 0.64 7.77
CA LEU A 71 -14.32 0.08 8.10
C LEU A 71 -14.63 0.47 9.54
N GLU A 72 -15.88 0.83 9.82
CA GLU A 72 -16.30 1.20 11.16
C GLU A 72 -17.71 0.72 11.49
N ILE A 73 -17.99 0.56 12.78
CA ILE A 73 -19.33 0.35 13.34
C ILE A 73 -19.53 1.40 14.44
N SER A 74 -20.54 2.25 14.27
CA SER A 74 -20.85 3.36 15.20
C SER A 74 -21.95 2.98 16.20
N ILE A 75 -21.72 3.20 17.49
CA ILE A 75 -22.58 2.72 18.59
C ILE A 75 -22.70 3.83 19.64
N ASN A 76 -23.83 3.88 20.36
CA ASN A 76 -24.03 4.92 21.39
C ASN A 76 -23.52 4.51 22.78
N ASP A 77 -23.42 3.21 23.04
CA ASP A 77 -22.99 2.62 24.31
C ASP A 77 -21.53 2.13 24.25
N GLU A 78 -20.77 2.40 25.31
CA GLU A 78 -19.37 1.99 25.41
C GLU A 78 -19.23 0.48 25.61
N GLY A 79 -20.12 -0.12 26.41
CA GLY A 79 -20.10 -1.55 26.69
C GLY A 79 -20.32 -2.38 25.43
N GLU A 80 -21.26 -1.97 24.58
CA GLU A 80 -21.50 -2.57 23.27
C GLU A 80 -20.30 -2.37 22.31
N ALA A 81 -19.65 -1.20 22.33
CA ALA A 81 -18.44 -0.98 21.54
C ALA A 81 -17.28 -1.89 21.97
N ASN A 82 -17.06 -2.04 23.27
CA ASN A 82 -16.04 -2.96 23.79
C ASN A 82 -16.38 -4.43 23.51
N PHE A 83 -17.67 -4.79 23.49
CA PHE A 83 -18.09 -6.12 23.08
C PHE A 83 -17.78 -6.40 21.60
N ILE A 84 -18.08 -5.47 20.69
CA ILE A 84 -17.72 -5.61 19.27
C ILE A 84 -16.21 -5.65 19.08
N HIS A 85 -15.46 -4.82 19.80
CA HIS A 85 -14.00 -4.86 19.81
C HIS A 85 -13.46 -6.24 20.19
N THR A 86 -14.00 -6.84 21.27
CA THR A 86 -13.65 -8.20 21.72
C THR A 86 -13.96 -9.25 20.65
N LEU A 87 -15.07 -9.12 19.94
CA LEU A 87 -15.43 -10.02 18.84
C LEU A 87 -14.49 -9.86 17.64
N PHE A 88 -14.09 -8.64 17.29
CA PHE A 88 -13.11 -8.40 16.24
C PHE A 88 -11.73 -8.98 16.60
N ASP A 89 -11.33 -8.87 17.85
CA ASP A 89 -10.05 -9.42 18.32
C ASP A 89 -10.08 -10.95 18.41
N TYR A 90 -11.23 -11.55 18.72
CA TYR A 90 -11.43 -13.01 18.61
C TYR A 90 -11.11 -13.55 17.20
N TYR A 91 -11.43 -12.77 16.16
CA TYR A 91 -11.09 -13.10 14.77
C TYR A 91 -9.71 -12.58 14.31
N GLY A 92 -8.92 -12.00 15.22
CA GLY A 92 -7.59 -11.45 14.90
C GLY A 92 -7.63 -10.21 14.00
N LEU A 93 -8.76 -9.50 13.94
CA LEU A 93 -8.93 -8.35 13.05
C LEU A 93 -8.20 -7.09 13.55
N ASN A 94 -7.76 -7.07 14.81
CA ASN A 94 -7.01 -5.98 15.45
C ASN A 94 -7.73 -4.64 15.33
N SER A 95 -8.91 -4.58 15.93
CA SER A 95 -9.73 -3.38 15.86
C SER A 95 -9.32 -2.33 16.88
N ARG A 96 -9.82 -1.11 16.68
CA ARG A 96 -9.62 0.00 17.63
C ARG A 96 -10.96 0.61 17.98
N VAL A 97 -11.05 1.10 19.21
CA VAL A 97 -12.22 1.85 19.71
C VAL A 97 -11.85 3.32 19.81
N SER A 98 -12.75 4.20 19.42
CA SER A 98 -12.62 5.65 19.59
C SER A 98 -13.96 6.29 19.92
N PHE A 99 -13.95 7.40 20.66
CA PHE A 99 -15.15 8.19 20.92
C PHE A 99 -15.15 9.45 20.07
N TRP A 100 -16.17 9.63 19.22
CA TRP A 100 -16.28 10.77 18.33
C TRP A 100 -17.74 11.18 18.10
N LYS A 101 -18.02 12.50 18.05
CA LYS A 101 -19.37 13.06 17.85
C LYS A 101 -20.46 12.42 18.72
N LYS A 102 -20.16 12.19 20.01
CA LYS A 102 -21.04 11.54 20.99
C LYS A 102 -21.40 10.08 20.68
N LYS A 103 -20.57 9.39 19.89
CA LYS A 103 -20.69 7.96 19.59
C LYS A 103 -19.36 7.26 19.80
N TRP A 104 -19.43 6.00 20.20
CA TRP A 104 -18.32 5.07 20.15
C TRP A 104 -18.20 4.48 18.75
N VAL A 105 -16.98 4.34 18.25
CA VAL A 105 -16.69 3.83 16.92
C VAL A 105 -15.65 2.74 17.04
N VAL A 106 -16.02 1.52 16.65
CA VAL A 106 -15.09 0.39 16.52
C VAL A 106 -14.68 0.29 15.06
N TYR A 107 -13.39 0.37 14.77
CA TYR A 107 -12.91 0.49 13.38
C TYR A 107 -11.69 -0.37 13.05
N LEU A 108 -11.56 -0.68 11.76
CA LEU A 108 -10.45 -1.39 11.12
C LEU A 108 -9.79 -0.48 10.09
N LYS A 109 -8.45 -0.40 10.11
CA LYS A 109 -7.65 0.37 9.14
C LYS A 109 -6.82 -0.49 8.19
N ARG A 110 -6.66 -1.78 8.50
CA ARG A 110 -5.84 -2.70 7.70
C ARG A 110 -6.69 -3.33 6.61
N GLY A 111 -6.18 -3.34 5.38
CA GLY A 111 -6.88 -3.93 4.24
C GLY A 111 -7.20 -5.42 4.45
N ASP A 112 -6.26 -6.19 5.01
CA ASP A 112 -6.47 -7.62 5.32
C ASP A 112 -7.59 -7.82 6.35
N SER A 113 -7.60 -7.04 7.43
CA SER A 113 -8.65 -7.11 8.45
C SER A 113 -10.02 -6.77 7.89
N ILE A 114 -10.11 -5.75 7.03
CA ILE A 114 -11.37 -5.37 6.37
C ILE A 114 -11.83 -6.49 5.43
N PHE A 115 -10.91 -7.05 4.64
CA PHE A 115 -11.20 -8.15 3.73
C PHE A 115 -11.73 -9.38 4.50
N GLU A 116 -11.04 -9.78 5.56
CA GLU A 116 -11.46 -10.91 6.42
C GLU A 116 -12.80 -10.65 7.09
N PHE A 117 -13.05 -9.43 7.56
CA PHE A 117 -14.36 -9.06 8.09
C PHE A 117 -15.47 -9.20 7.04
N LEU A 118 -15.29 -8.64 5.85
CA LEU A 118 -16.26 -8.73 4.75
C LEU A 118 -16.50 -10.20 4.33
N ARG A 119 -15.46 -11.05 4.42
CA ARG A 119 -15.54 -12.49 4.19
C ARG A 119 -16.42 -13.17 5.23
N LEU A 120 -16.17 -12.87 6.50
CA LEU A 120 -16.93 -13.39 7.64
C LEU A 120 -18.43 -13.05 7.57
N ILE A 121 -18.77 -11.82 7.16
CA ILE A 121 -20.17 -11.40 7.03
C ILE A 121 -20.83 -11.76 5.69
N GLY A 122 -20.10 -12.43 4.78
CA GLY A 122 -20.64 -13.04 3.56
C GLY A 122 -20.81 -12.10 2.36
N LEU A 123 -19.96 -11.08 2.21
CA LEU A 123 -20.11 -10.05 1.16
C LEU A 123 -19.28 -10.34 -0.09
N GLN A 124 -19.66 -11.37 -0.86
CA GLN A 124 -18.90 -11.87 -2.01
C GLN A 124 -18.57 -10.80 -3.07
N ASN A 125 -19.55 -9.99 -3.48
CA ASN A 125 -19.32 -8.94 -4.49
C ASN A 125 -18.34 -7.87 -4.01
N ALA A 126 -18.40 -7.51 -2.72
CA ALA A 126 -17.48 -6.53 -2.16
C ALA A 126 -16.05 -7.08 -2.09
N LEU A 127 -15.89 -8.38 -1.78
CA LEU A 127 -14.59 -9.05 -1.76
C LEU A 127 -13.95 -9.07 -3.15
N LEU A 128 -14.73 -9.38 -4.20
CA LEU A 128 -14.22 -9.38 -5.58
C LEU A 128 -13.73 -7.98 -5.98
N TYR A 129 -14.52 -6.94 -5.70
CA TYR A 129 -14.10 -5.55 -5.94
C TYR A 129 -12.86 -5.16 -5.13
N PHE A 130 -12.77 -5.61 -3.87
CA PHE A 130 -11.62 -5.35 -3.02
C PHE A 130 -10.35 -6.02 -3.56
N GLN A 131 -10.45 -7.26 -4.05
CA GLN A 131 -9.35 -7.99 -4.66
C GLN A 131 -8.86 -7.34 -5.95
N ASP A 132 -9.78 -6.92 -6.82
CA ASP A 132 -9.44 -6.21 -8.07
C ASP A 132 -8.64 -4.93 -7.79
N ILE A 133 -9.10 -4.13 -6.83
CA ILE A 133 -8.39 -2.92 -6.40
C ILE A 133 -7.01 -3.23 -5.81
N ARG A 134 -6.91 -4.28 -4.99
CA ARG A 134 -5.63 -4.68 -4.39
C ARG A 134 -4.64 -5.11 -5.47
N ALA A 135 -5.05 -5.97 -6.39
CA ALA A 135 -4.22 -6.43 -7.51
C ALA A 135 -3.73 -5.26 -8.36
N ARG A 136 -4.63 -4.32 -8.72
CA ARG A 136 -4.26 -3.13 -9.49
C ARG A 136 -3.28 -2.23 -8.73
N LYS A 137 -3.50 -2.00 -7.44
CA LYS A 137 -2.57 -1.21 -6.60
C LYS A 137 -1.21 -1.87 -6.50
N ASP A 138 -1.13 -3.19 -6.40
CA ASP A 138 0.13 -3.92 -6.34
C ASP A 138 0.92 -3.79 -7.66
N VAL A 139 0.25 -3.85 -8.81
CA VAL A 139 0.86 -3.58 -10.12
C VAL A 139 1.38 -2.15 -10.19
N LEU A 140 0.56 -1.15 -9.84
CA LEU A 140 0.95 0.26 -9.86
C LEU A 140 2.14 0.53 -8.93
N ASN A 141 2.14 -0.03 -7.73
CA ASN A 141 3.24 0.10 -6.78
C ASN A 141 4.53 -0.54 -7.29
N THR A 142 4.42 -1.67 -7.97
CA THR A 142 5.58 -2.34 -8.60
C THR A 142 6.16 -1.48 -9.71
N VAL A 143 5.32 -0.95 -10.61
CA VAL A 143 5.75 -0.04 -11.68
C VAL A 143 6.37 1.22 -11.10
N ASN A 144 5.75 1.86 -10.11
CA ASN A 144 6.29 3.06 -9.47
C ASN A 144 7.67 2.81 -8.86
N ARG A 145 7.88 1.66 -8.20
CA ARG A 145 9.19 1.29 -7.68
C ARG A 145 10.21 1.10 -8.80
N LEU A 146 9.84 0.43 -9.89
CA LEU A 146 10.72 0.22 -11.03
C LEU A 146 11.12 1.55 -11.68
N VAL A 147 10.14 2.39 -12.01
CA VAL A 147 10.36 3.71 -12.63
C VAL A 147 11.21 4.61 -11.74
N ASN A 148 10.95 4.63 -10.43
CA ASN A 148 11.75 5.42 -9.49
C ASN A 148 13.21 4.93 -9.44
N CYS A 149 13.43 3.62 -9.45
CA CYS A 149 14.78 3.04 -9.50
C CYS A 149 15.50 3.38 -10.81
N GLU A 150 14.83 3.27 -11.95
CA GLU A 150 15.40 3.62 -13.26
C GLU A 150 15.73 5.11 -13.35
N THR A 151 14.81 5.98 -12.93
CA THR A 151 15.00 7.43 -12.91
C THR A 151 16.20 7.80 -12.03
N ALA A 152 16.28 7.27 -10.80
CA ALA A 152 17.40 7.54 -9.91
C ALA A 152 18.74 7.02 -10.47
N ASN A 153 18.73 5.90 -11.20
CA ASN A 153 19.91 5.38 -11.87
C ASN A 153 20.35 6.28 -13.03
N LEU A 154 19.40 6.75 -13.85
CA LEU A 154 19.66 7.69 -14.93
C LEU A 154 20.23 9.01 -14.40
N ASP A 155 19.63 9.59 -13.35
CA ASP A 155 20.12 10.81 -12.72
C ASP A 155 21.58 10.67 -12.25
N LYS A 156 21.90 9.55 -11.60
CA LYS A 156 23.26 9.26 -11.17
C LYS A 156 24.24 9.11 -12.34
N ILE A 157 23.81 8.49 -13.44
CA ILE A 157 24.62 8.35 -14.66
C ILE A 157 24.89 9.74 -15.25
N VAL A 158 23.86 10.57 -15.42
CA VAL A 158 23.96 11.92 -15.99
C VAL A 158 24.88 12.81 -15.16
N LEU A 159 24.69 12.85 -13.84
CA LEU A 159 25.53 13.65 -12.95
C LEU A 159 26.99 13.18 -12.94
N SER A 160 27.21 11.86 -12.93
CA SER A 160 28.56 11.30 -12.97
C SER A 160 29.25 11.59 -14.30
N ALA A 161 28.52 11.47 -15.41
CA ALA A 161 29.00 11.79 -16.75
C ALA A 161 29.37 13.27 -16.88
N ALA A 162 28.52 14.18 -16.39
CA ALA A 162 28.80 15.61 -16.39
C ALA A 162 30.10 15.94 -15.63
N LYS A 163 30.30 15.36 -14.43
CA LYS A 163 31.56 15.52 -13.69
C LYS A 163 32.75 14.97 -14.49
N GLN A 164 32.64 13.77 -15.04
CA GLN A 164 33.72 13.14 -15.81
C GLN A 164 34.12 13.97 -17.03
N LEU A 165 33.16 14.52 -17.77
CA LEU A 165 33.43 15.38 -18.92
C LEU A 165 34.12 16.67 -18.51
N HIS A 166 33.70 17.26 -17.38
CA HIS A 166 34.36 18.43 -16.82
C HIS A 166 35.82 18.13 -16.42
N ASP A 167 36.07 17.02 -15.72
CA ASP A 167 37.41 16.61 -15.31
C ASP A 167 38.32 16.38 -16.54
N ILE A 168 37.79 15.78 -17.60
CA ILE A 168 38.51 15.60 -18.87
C ILE A 168 38.85 16.96 -19.51
N ASP A 169 37.91 17.89 -19.54
CA ASP A 169 38.11 19.24 -20.10
C ASP A 169 39.16 20.05 -19.30
N VAL A 170 39.19 19.92 -17.97
CA VAL A 170 40.21 20.54 -17.11
C VAL A 170 41.62 20.04 -17.47
N ILE A 171 41.78 18.72 -17.61
CA ILE A 171 43.07 18.12 -17.99
C ILE A 171 43.48 18.57 -19.38
N GLU A 172 42.55 18.53 -20.34
CA GLU A 172 42.79 18.94 -21.73
C GLU A 172 43.30 20.38 -21.83
N LYS A 173 42.72 21.30 -21.06
CA LYS A 173 43.10 22.72 -21.04
C LYS A 173 44.41 23.01 -20.30
N LYS A 174 44.67 22.34 -19.18
CA LYS A 174 45.84 22.65 -18.32
C LYS A 174 47.12 21.98 -18.78
N ILE A 175 47.05 20.68 -19.10
CA ILE A 175 48.23 19.89 -19.46
C ILE A 175 48.10 19.19 -20.81
N GLY A 176 46.90 19.04 -21.36
CA GLY A 176 46.65 18.27 -22.58
C GLY A 176 46.54 16.76 -22.32
N LEU A 177 45.57 16.11 -22.98
CA LEU A 177 45.27 14.68 -22.76
C LEU A 177 46.40 13.74 -23.21
N GLN A 178 47.32 14.19 -24.06
CA GLN A 178 48.49 13.41 -24.48
C GLN A 178 49.50 13.18 -23.33
N HIS A 179 49.41 13.94 -22.24
CA HIS A 179 50.31 13.80 -21.09
C HIS A 179 49.80 12.85 -20.00
N ILE A 180 48.59 12.31 -20.14
CA ILE A 180 48.09 11.21 -19.30
C ILE A 180 48.38 9.86 -19.95
N SER A 181 48.39 8.79 -19.15
CA SER A 181 48.74 7.46 -19.68
C SER A 181 47.81 7.03 -20.83
N PRO A 182 48.29 6.27 -21.83
CA PRO A 182 47.49 5.85 -23.00
C PRO A 182 46.18 5.13 -22.63
N ARG A 183 46.19 4.39 -21.51
CA ARG A 183 45.01 3.69 -20.99
C ARG A 183 43.92 4.63 -20.49
N LEU A 184 44.30 5.80 -19.98
CA LEU A 184 43.36 6.84 -19.54
C LEU A 184 42.91 7.70 -20.72
N LEU A 185 43.82 8.03 -21.64
CA LEU A 185 43.50 8.75 -22.88
C LEU A 185 42.39 8.04 -23.68
N LEU A 186 42.49 6.71 -23.84
CA LEU A 186 41.47 5.91 -24.53
C LEU A 186 40.09 6.09 -23.87
N VAL A 187 39.99 5.99 -22.55
CA VAL A 187 38.71 6.12 -21.83
C VAL A 187 38.20 7.56 -21.84
N ALA A 188 39.08 8.56 -21.77
CA ALA A 188 38.69 9.96 -21.90
C ALA A 188 38.09 10.26 -23.28
N GLY A 189 38.70 9.74 -24.35
CA GLY A 189 38.19 9.86 -25.71
C GLY A 189 36.81 9.21 -25.87
N VAL A 190 36.67 7.96 -25.41
CA VAL A 190 35.39 7.23 -25.48
C VAL A 190 34.29 7.93 -24.68
N ARG A 191 34.59 8.46 -23.49
CA ARG A 191 33.62 9.24 -22.71
C ARG A 191 33.24 10.56 -23.40
N LYS A 192 34.17 11.25 -24.08
CA LYS A 192 33.84 12.45 -24.88
C LYS A 192 32.97 12.11 -26.09
N ASN A 193 33.19 10.96 -26.72
CA ASN A 193 32.40 10.49 -27.86
C ASN A 193 30.98 10.06 -27.44
N LEU A 194 30.85 9.49 -26.23
CA LEU A 194 29.59 9.04 -25.65
C LEU A 194 29.32 9.72 -24.28
N PRO A 195 28.97 11.02 -24.27
CA PRO A 195 28.84 11.84 -23.07
C PRO A 195 27.87 11.25 -22.05
N TYR A 196 26.67 10.87 -22.49
CA TYR A 196 25.56 10.47 -21.60
C TYR A 196 25.41 8.96 -21.43
N SER A 197 26.35 8.19 -21.98
CA SER A 197 26.26 6.73 -21.96
C SER A 197 26.55 6.13 -20.59
N SER A 198 25.88 5.01 -20.30
CA SER A 198 26.19 4.24 -19.10
C SER A 198 27.61 3.67 -19.16
N LEU A 199 28.16 3.24 -18.01
CA LEU A 199 29.47 2.56 -18.01
C LEU A 199 29.47 1.28 -18.85
N GLN A 200 28.31 0.64 -19.02
CA GLN A 200 28.17 -0.58 -19.81
C GLN A 200 28.27 -0.27 -21.30
N GLU A 201 27.59 0.78 -21.76
CA GLU A 201 27.70 1.26 -23.16
C GLU A 201 29.14 1.70 -23.49
N LEU A 202 29.86 2.32 -22.55
CA LEU A 202 31.28 2.62 -22.79
C LEU A 202 32.16 1.37 -22.95
N VAL A 203 31.78 0.25 -22.31
CA VAL A 203 32.49 -1.03 -22.46
C VAL A 203 32.25 -1.61 -23.85
N GLU A 204 31.02 -1.51 -24.34
CA GLU A 204 30.62 -1.94 -25.68
C GLU A 204 31.37 -1.15 -26.75
N GLU A 205 31.54 0.16 -26.58
CA GLU A 205 32.29 1.01 -27.51
C GLU A 205 33.78 0.64 -27.61
N VAL A 206 34.37 0.10 -26.54
CA VAL A 206 35.75 -0.41 -26.56
C VAL A 206 35.84 -1.90 -26.89
N ASP A 207 34.77 -2.47 -27.45
CA ASP A 207 34.66 -3.87 -27.86
C ASP A 207 35.01 -4.84 -26.72
N PHE A 208 34.48 -4.57 -25.53
CA PHE A 208 34.66 -5.37 -24.31
C PHE A 208 36.12 -5.59 -23.86
N LYS A 209 37.10 -4.88 -24.46
CA LYS A 209 38.53 -4.95 -24.10
C LYS A 209 38.80 -4.54 -22.65
N ILE A 210 37.85 -3.83 -22.04
CA ILE A 210 37.92 -3.34 -20.67
C ILE A 210 36.60 -3.67 -19.97
N THR A 211 36.67 -4.21 -18.75
CA THR A 211 35.46 -4.46 -17.95
C THR A 211 34.83 -3.17 -17.45
N LYS A 212 33.54 -3.22 -17.09
CA LYS A 212 32.81 -2.08 -16.49
C LYS A 212 33.55 -1.46 -15.30
N SER A 213 34.07 -2.32 -14.40
CA SER A 213 34.91 -1.89 -13.27
C SER A 213 36.21 -1.24 -13.75
N GLY A 214 36.85 -1.80 -14.79
CA GLY A 214 38.03 -1.23 -15.40
C GLY A 214 37.82 0.17 -15.97
N ILE A 215 36.67 0.45 -16.61
CA ILE A 215 36.32 1.79 -17.08
C ILE A 215 36.08 2.72 -15.88
N TYR A 216 35.30 2.29 -14.90
CA TYR A 216 35.02 3.05 -13.69
C TYR A 216 36.31 3.53 -12.99
N HIS A 217 37.26 2.62 -12.76
CA HIS A 217 38.52 2.96 -12.09
C HIS A 217 39.39 3.93 -12.90
N ARG A 218 39.37 3.84 -14.24
CA ARG A 218 40.10 4.78 -15.10
C ARG A 218 39.48 6.17 -15.06
N LEU A 219 38.15 6.28 -15.14
CA LEU A 219 37.43 7.55 -14.98
C LEU A 219 37.67 8.17 -13.59
N LYS A 220 37.72 7.34 -12.55
CA LYS A 220 38.08 7.80 -11.19
C LYS A 220 39.51 8.35 -11.14
N LYS A 221 40.48 7.72 -11.80
CA LYS A 221 41.85 8.24 -11.89
C LYS A 221 41.92 9.55 -12.69
N ILE A 222 41.16 9.68 -13.76
CA ILE A 222 41.03 10.94 -14.52
C ILE A 222 40.52 12.05 -13.60
N SER A 223 39.45 11.79 -12.84
CA SER A 223 38.91 12.72 -11.85
C SER A 223 39.97 13.16 -10.82
N GLN A 224 40.75 12.22 -10.29
CA GLN A 224 41.84 12.51 -9.35
C GLN A 224 42.95 13.38 -9.95
N ILE A 225 43.30 13.17 -11.23
CA ILE A 225 44.29 14.01 -11.93
C ILE A 225 43.73 15.43 -12.08
N ALA A 226 42.48 15.57 -12.51
CA ALA A 226 41.84 16.89 -12.65
C ALA A 226 41.77 17.64 -11.32
N GLU A 227 41.43 16.97 -10.22
CA GLU A 227 41.40 17.55 -8.87
C GLU A 227 42.78 18.00 -8.36
N SER A 228 43.87 17.46 -8.93
CA SER A 228 45.25 17.83 -8.56
C SER A 228 45.86 18.97 -9.38
N LEU A 229 45.14 19.47 -10.40
CA LEU A 229 45.59 20.52 -11.33
C LEU A 229 44.97 21.86 -10.99
#